data_AF-A0A255SDJ2-F1
#
_entry.id   AF-A0A255SDJ2-F1
#
_cell.length_a   1.000
_cell.length_b   1.000
_cell.length_c   1.000
_cell.angle_alpha   90.00
_cell.angle_beta   90.00
_cell.angle_gamma   90.00
#
_symmetry.space_group_name_H-M   'P 1'
#
loop_
_entity.id
_entity.type
_entity.pdbx_description
1 polymer ?
#
loop_
_entity_poly.entity_id
_entity_poly.type
_entity_poly.pdbx_seq_one_letter_code
_entity_poly.pdbx_strand_id
1 'polypeptide(L)'
;MVSLLFTACTEDHSFSLDERRQIIVVHNLLVLEIESDSSQTHEGHFFFIVKENPYDTKEFDTIRLQGQSTGLKIKKDDSCGYKKTQMINLLPNRKYTIIHSGMGGRVRIQEYFWTDSIGNLRVDPTRKRKVGYKEVIGTDSWGT
;
A
#
# COMPACT_ATOMS: atom_id res chain seq x y z
N MET A 1 -19.11 32.52 -10.30
CA MET A 1 -18.77 31.30 -11.07
C MET A 1 -17.74 30.54 -10.26
N VAL A 2 -18.17 29.53 -9.49
CA VAL A 2 -17.27 28.72 -8.67
C VAL A 2 -16.72 27.63 -9.58
N SER A 3 -15.48 27.79 -10.04
CA SER A 3 -14.79 26.69 -10.72
C SER A 3 -14.46 25.62 -9.68
N LEU A 4 -15.30 24.59 -9.57
CA LEU A 4 -14.90 23.32 -8.99
C LEU A 4 -13.85 22.72 -9.94
N LEU A 5 -12.57 23.01 -9.67
CA LEU A 5 -11.48 22.21 -10.18
C LEU A 5 -11.53 20.87 -9.44
N PHE A 6 -12.25 19.91 -10.02
CA PHE A 6 -11.96 18.51 -9.76
C PHE A 6 -10.56 18.28 -10.35
N THR A 7 -9.53 18.42 -9.53
CA THR A 7 -8.21 17.89 -9.84
C THR A 7 -8.44 16.45 -10.25
N ALA A 8 -8.17 16.14 -11.52
CA ALA A 8 -8.28 14.80 -12.07
C ALA A 8 -7.46 13.87 -11.17
N CYS A 9 -8.14 13.15 -10.28
CA CYS A 9 -7.55 12.01 -9.61
C CYS A 9 -7.24 11.07 -10.75
N THR A 10 -5.96 10.82 -11.01
CA THR A 10 -5.59 9.91 -12.09
C THR A 10 -6.29 8.57 -11.78
N GLU A 11 -6.88 7.92 -12.78
CA GLU A 11 -7.54 6.61 -12.56
C GLU A 11 -6.52 5.50 -12.26
N ASP A 12 -5.22 5.82 -12.36
CA ASP A 12 -4.15 4.88 -12.09
C ASP A 12 -4.00 4.66 -10.58
N HIS A 13 -4.45 3.50 -10.14
CA HIS A 13 -4.25 3.00 -8.79
C HIS A 13 -3.22 1.87 -8.74
N SER A 14 -2.45 1.69 -9.82
CA SER A 14 -1.44 0.65 -9.89
C SER A 14 -0.31 0.89 -8.89
N PHE A 15 0.39 -0.19 -8.58
CA PHE A 15 1.69 -0.10 -7.96
C PHE A 15 2.64 -1.09 -8.63
N SER A 16 3.93 -0.87 -8.41
CA SER A 16 4.99 -1.73 -8.92
C SER A 16 6.17 -1.76 -7.95
N LEU A 17 6.94 -2.85 -8.01
CA LEU A 17 8.17 -3.05 -7.26
C LEU A 17 9.37 -2.83 -8.20
N ASP A 18 10.25 -1.91 -7.85
CA ASP A 18 11.62 -1.87 -8.39
C ASP A 18 12.50 -2.73 -7.48
N GLU A 19 12.71 -3.99 -7.90
CA GLU A 19 13.50 -4.95 -7.12
C GLU A 19 14.96 -4.54 -6.95
N ARG A 20 15.53 -3.76 -7.88
CA ARG A 20 16.93 -3.34 -7.79
C ARG A 20 17.10 -2.28 -6.71
N ARG A 21 16.15 -1.33 -6.64
CA ARG A 21 16.19 -0.25 -5.66
C ARG A 21 15.49 -0.59 -4.35
N GLN A 22 14.75 -1.71 -4.31
CA GLN A 22 13.92 -2.11 -3.17
C GLN A 22 12.94 -1.00 -2.77
N ILE A 23 12.24 -0.48 -3.78
CA ILE A 23 11.19 0.54 -3.61
C ILE A 23 9.89 0.09 -4.25
N ILE A 24 8.77 0.45 -3.63
CA ILE A 24 7.44 0.31 -4.21
C ILE A 24 6.99 1.70 -4.66
N VAL A 25 6.62 1.82 -5.93
CA VAL A 25 6.00 3.02 -6.48
C VAL A 25 4.50 2.79 -6.51
N VAL A 26 3.74 3.65 -5.82
CA VAL A 26 2.29 3.54 -5.67
C VAL A 26 1.63 4.77 -6.27
N HIS A 27 0.76 4.59 -7.26
CA HIS A 27 -0.03 5.69 -7.83
C HIS A 27 -1.26 5.95 -6.96
N ASN A 28 -1.53 7.22 -6.65
CA ASN A 28 -2.64 7.65 -5.80
C ASN A 28 -2.75 6.88 -4.45
N LEU A 29 -1.67 6.87 -3.68
CA LEU A 29 -1.62 6.19 -2.38
C LEU A 29 -2.67 6.75 -1.41
N LEU A 30 -3.66 5.93 -1.06
CA LEU A 30 -4.51 6.16 0.11
C LEU A 30 -4.06 5.26 1.27
N VAL A 31 -4.02 3.95 1.04
CA VAL A 31 -3.53 2.94 2.00
C VAL A 31 -2.76 1.86 1.24
N LEU A 32 -1.56 1.53 1.73
CA LEU A 32 -0.84 0.33 1.35
C LEU A 32 -0.64 -0.58 2.57
N GLU A 33 -1.02 -1.84 2.44
CA GLU A 33 -0.81 -2.90 3.42
C GLU A 33 0.26 -3.87 2.90
N ILE A 34 1.16 -4.30 3.78
CA ILE A 34 2.15 -5.36 3.50
C ILE A 34 1.98 -6.41 4.59
N GLU A 35 1.53 -7.61 4.21
CA GLU A 35 1.18 -8.69 5.14
C GLU A 35 1.96 -9.96 4.80
N SER A 36 2.58 -10.56 5.81
CA SER A 36 3.27 -11.85 5.74
C SER A 36 2.27 -13.00 5.77
N ASP A 37 2.57 -14.09 5.05
CA ASP A 37 1.78 -15.33 5.11
C ASP A 37 1.98 -16.14 6.41
N SER A 38 2.85 -15.66 7.32
CA SER A 38 3.11 -16.30 8.60
C SER A 38 1.92 -16.20 9.55
N SER A 39 1.69 -17.26 10.33
CA SER A 39 0.76 -17.24 11.47
C SER A 39 1.34 -16.56 12.72
N GLN A 40 2.62 -16.15 12.66
CA GLN A 40 3.33 -15.50 13.76
C GLN A 40 3.09 -13.99 13.76
N THR A 41 2.51 -13.45 14.83
CA THR A 41 2.19 -12.01 14.99
C THR A 41 3.37 -11.16 15.49
N HIS A 42 4.60 -11.51 15.09
CA HIS A 42 5.83 -10.85 15.53
C HIS A 42 6.25 -9.71 14.57
N GLU A 43 7.42 -9.10 14.83
CA GLU A 43 8.00 -8.10 13.94
C GLU A 43 8.09 -8.55 12.47
N GLY A 44 7.71 -7.66 11.55
CA GLY A 44 7.80 -7.92 10.11
C GLY A 44 6.62 -8.71 9.54
N HIS A 45 5.57 -8.92 10.36
CA HIS A 45 4.32 -9.58 9.95
C HIS A 45 3.39 -8.65 9.17
N PHE A 46 3.08 -7.47 9.69
CA PHE A 46 2.13 -6.54 9.07
C PHE A 46 2.58 -5.08 9.13
N PHE A 47 2.49 -4.40 8.00
CA PHE A 47 2.71 -2.96 7.86
C PHE A 47 1.51 -2.29 7.21
N PHE A 48 1.14 -1.13 7.73
CA PHE A 48 0.09 -0.27 7.22
C PHE A 48 0.66 1.12 6.94
N ILE A 49 0.56 1.58 5.70
CA ILE A 49 1.30 2.75 5.19
C ILE A 49 0.31 3.74 4.60
N VAL A 50 0.40 4.99 5.06
CA VAL A 50 -0.44 6.11 4.60
C VAL A 50 0.38 7.39 4.50
N LYS A 51 -0.16 8.41 3.82
CA LYS A 51 0.48 9.73 3.78
C LYS A 51 0.47 10.41 5.16
N GLU A 52 1.50 11.21 5.45
CA GLU A 52 1.47 12.08 6.63
C GLU A 52 0.36 13.13 6.54
N ASN A 53 0.26 13.78 5.37
CA ASN A 53 -0.83 14.66 4.98
C ASN A 53 -1.77 13.92 4.00
N PRO A 54 -3.00 13.56 4.40
CA PRO A 54 -3.94 12.86 3.53
C PRO A 54 -4.42 13.69 2.32
N TYR A 55 -4.17 15.00 2.31
CA TYR A 55 -4.52 15.89 1.22
C TYR A 55 -3.38 16.13 0.21
N ASP A 56 -2.22 15.48 0.38
CA ASP A 56 -1.12 15.59 -0.59
C ASP A 56 -1.51 14.91 -1.92
N THR A 57 -1.53 15.69 -3.00
CA THR A 57 -2.03 15.29 -4.33
C THR A 57 -0.94 14.80 -5.29
N LYS A 58 0.25 14.42 -4.77
CA LYS A 58 1.27 13.76 -5.61
C LYS A 58 0.67 12.57 -6.35
N GLU A 59 1.02 12.48 -7.64
CA GLU A 59 0.56 11.42 -8.54
C GLU A 59 1.07 10.04 -8.11
N PHE A 60 2.28 9.97 -7.58
CA PHE A 60 2.89 8.75 -7.07
C PHE A 60 3.67 8.98 -5.77
N ASP A 61 3.68 7.95 -4.93
CA ASP A 61 4.46 7.88 -3.71
C ASP A 61 5.50 6.76 -3.82
N THR A 62 6.68 6.98 -3.25
CA THR A 62 7.75 5.99 -3.21
C THR A 62 7.94 5.48 -1.79
N ILE A 63 7.71 4.19 -1.59
CA ILE A 63 7.91 3.49 -0.33
C ILE A 63 9.24 2.75 -0.41
N ARG A 64 10.15 3.07 0.50
CA ARG A 64 11.44 2.37 0.60
C ARG A 64 11.30 1.16 1.51
N LEU A 65 11.67 -0.02 0.99
CA LEU A 65 11.79 -1.25 1.78
C LEU A 65 13.13 -1.34 2.50
N GLN A 66 14.11 -0.53 2.08
CA GLN A 66 15.37 -0.34 2.77
C GLN A 66 15.58 1.15 3.07
N GLY A 67 15.83 1.45 4.35
CA GLY A 67 15.99 2.83 4.81
C GLY A 67 14.66 3.54 5.07
N GLN A 68 14.73 4.85 5.25
CA GLN A 68 13.62 5.65 5.76
C GLN A 68 12.74 6.17 4.62
N SER A 69 11.43 5.95 4.73
CA SER A 69 10.46 6.61 3.85
C SER A 69 10.11 8.00 4.40
N THR A 70 10.06 9.01 3.54
CA THR A 70 9.78 10.41 3.93
C THR A 70 8.36 10.81 3.53
N GLY A 71 7.68 11.60 4.36
CA GLY A 71 6.30 12.05 4.12
C GLY A 71 5.22 10.96 4.27
N LEU A 72 5.60 9.76 4.72
CA LEU A 72 4.70 8.63 4.95
C LEU A 72 4.66 8.25 6.43
N LYS A 73 3.47 7.91 6.92
CA LYS A 73 3.27 7.26 8.22
C LYS A 73 3.28 5.76 8.00
N ILE A 74 4.27 5.09 8.56
CA ILE A 74 4.35 3.63 8.57
C ILE A 74 3.96 3.14 9.96
N LYS A 75 2.91 2.34 9.98
CA LYS A 75 2.34 1.72 11.17
C LYS A 75 2.72 0.24 11.12
N LYS A 76 3.33 -0.26 12.18
CA LYS A 76 3.57 -1.69 12.34
C LYS A 76 2.59 -2.21 13.38
N ASP A 77 1.91 -3.29 13.05
CA ASP A 77 1.09 -3.99 14.05
C ASP A 77 1.95 -5.07 14.70
N ASP A 78 2.46 -4.77 15.88
CA ASP A 78 2.80 -5.77 16.87
C ASP A 78 1.56 -5.93 17.77
N SER A 79 1.08 -7.17 17.92
CA SER A 79 -0.13 -7.55 18.66
C SER A 79 -0.11 -7.22 20.17
N CYS A 80 0.72 -6.26 20.59
CA CYS A 80 0.98 -5.82 21.96
C CYS A 80 1.05 -4.28 22.09
N GLY A 81 0.80 -3.50 21.03
CA GLY A 81 0.71 -2.04 21.13
C GLY A 81 1.46 -1.32 20.04
N TYR A 82 0.69 -0.75 19.11
CA TYR A 82 1.09 0.14 18.02
C TYR A 82 2.42 0.88 18.24
N LYS A 83 3.39 0.65 17.35
CA LYS A 83 4.59 1.49 17.23
C LYS A 83 4.61 2.20 15.89
N LYS A 84 4.70 3.54 15.91
CA LYS A 84 5.01 4.32 14.72
C LYS A 84 6.47 4.03 14.35
N THR A 85 6.69 3.41 13.19
CA THR A 85 8.01 3.23 12.60
C THR A 85 8.13 4.13 11.37
N GLN A 86 9.35 4.37 10.92
CA GLN A 86 9.62 5.05 9.64
C GLN A 86 10.32 4.12 8.62
N MET A 87 10.55 2.87 9.01
CA MET A 87 11.21 1.83 8.21
C MET A 87 10.38 0.56 8.19
N ILE A 88 10.40 -0.13 7.05
CA ILE A 88 9.79 -1.44 6.83
C ILE A 88 10.90 -2.48 6.94
N ASN A 89 10.79 -3.39 7.90
CA ASN A 89 11.75 -4.48 8.09
C ASN A 89 11.05 -5.80 7.78
N LEU A 90 11.24 -6.30 6.56
CA LEU A 90 10.68 -7.59 6.14
C LEU A 90 11.59 -8.74 6.60
N LEU A 91 10.98 -9.86 6.97
CA LEU A 91 11.72 -11.06 7.35
C LEU A 91 12.23 -11.77 6.08
N PRO A 92 13.43 -12.36 6.08
CA PRO A 92 13.95 -13.13 4.94
C PRO A 92 13.16 -14.44 4.72
N ASN A 93 13.22 -14.96 3.49
CA ASN A 93 12.60 -16.23 3.08
C ASN A 93 11.11 -16.35 3.42
N ARG A 94 10.34 -15.29 3.19
CA ARG A 94 8.94 -15.19 3.59
C ARG A 94 8.08 -14.73 2.42
N LYS A 95 6.81 -15.17 2.35
CA LYS A 95 5.88 -14.63 1.36
C LYS A 95 5.10 -13.47 1.94
N TYR A 96 4.80 -12.53 1.07
CA TYR A 96 4.07 -11.32 1.39
C TYR A 96 2.94 -11.11 0.39
N THR A 97 1.83 -10.61 0.90
CA THR A 97 0.76 -10.02 0.12
C THR A 97 0.84 -8.52 0.31
N ILE A 98 0.88 -7.78 -0.79
CA ILE A 98 0.79 -6.32 -0.76
C ILE A 98 -0.54 -5.90 -1.34
N ILE A 99 -1.22 -5.02 -0.63
CA ILE A 99 -2.56 -4.58 -0.96
C ILE A 99 -2.57 -3.06 -1.02
N HIS A 100 -2.84 -2.53 -2.21
CA HIS A 100 -3.12 -1.12 -2.40
C HIS A 100 -4.62 -0.89 -2.47
N SER A 101 -5.13 -0.06 -1.57
CA SER A 101 -6.50 0.44 -1.65
C SER A 101 -6.45 1.88 -2.18
N GLY A 102 -6.97 2.09 -3.39
CA GLY A 102 -6.98 3.40 -4.05
C GLY A 102 -8.00 4.37 -3.45
N MET A 103 -7.98 5.61 -3.95
CA MET A 103 -8.80 6.72 -3.43
C MET A 103 -10.30 6.38 -3.41
N GLY A 104 -10.97 6.71 -2.30
CA GLY A 104 -12.40 6.38 -2.09
C GLY A 104 -12.69 4.89 -1.80
N GLY A 105 -11.67 4.04 -1.64
CA GLY A 105 -11.85 2.61 -1.33
C GLY A 105 -12.47 1.80 -2.48
N ARG A 106 -12.51 2.37 -3.68
CA ARG A 106 -13.16 1.79 -4.86
C ARG A 106 -12.31 0.76 -5.58
N VAL A 107 -10.99 0.87 -5.49
CA VAL A 107 -10.05 -0.06 -6.13
C VAL A 107 -9.22 -0.74 -5.07
N ARG A 108 -9.11 -2.07 -5.16
CA ARG A 108 -8.22 -2.89 -4.34
C ARG A 108 -7.34 -3.72 -5.27
N ILE A 109 -6.05 -3.39 -5.30
CA ILE A 109 -5.05 -4.15 -6.05
C ILE A 109 -4.27 -4.99 -5.04
N GLN A 110 -4.20 -6.29 -5.29
CA GLN A 110 -3.47 -7.24 -4.47
C GLN A 110 -2.43 -7.96 -5.31
N GLU A 111 -1.18 -7.92 -4.86
CA GLU A 111 -0.06 -8.62 -5.47
C GLU A 111 0.70 -9.45 -4.45
N TYR A 112 1.43 -10.43 -4.97
CA TYR A 112 2.11 -11.44 -4.19
C TYR A 112 3.61 -11.34 -4.43
N PHE A 113 4.35 -11.44 -3.33
CA PHE A 113 5.78 -11.25 -3.29
C PHE A 113 6.40 -12.29 -2.37
N TRP A 114 7.72 -12.40 -2.45
CA TRP A 114 8.51 -13.14 -1.48
C TRP A 114 9.80 -12.39 -1.19
N THR A 115 10.37 -12.60 -0.02
CA THR A 115 11.69 -12.08 0.33
C THR A 115 12.75 -13.15 0.11
N ASP A 116 13.88 -12.75 -0.49
CA ASP A 116 15.04 -13.61 -0.58
C ASP A 116 15.74 -13.82 0.78
N SER A 117 16.85 -14.55 0.77
CA SER A 117 17.57 -14.95 1.99
C SER A 117 18.13 -13.79 2.80
N ILE A 118 18.22 -12.60 2.21
CA ILE A 118 18.67 -11.37 2.87
C ILE A 118 17.55 -10.36 3.10
N GLY A 119 16.30 -10.73 2.79
CA GLY A 119 15.12 -9.91 3.07
C GLY A 119 14.70 -8.98 1.94
N ASN A 120 15.29 -9.08 0.75
CA ASN A 120 14.86 -8.27 -0.39
C ASN A 120 13.58 -8.81 -0.98
N LEU A 121 12.61 -7.93 -1.19
CA LEU A 121 11.35 -8.27 -1.81
C LEU A 121 11.52 -8.54 -3.30
N ARG A 122 10.82 -9.57 -3.77
CA ARG A 122 10.78 -10.06 -5.15
C ARG A 122 9.34 -10.34 -5.54
N VAL A 123 9.00 -10.12 -6.81
CA VAL A 123 7.69 -10.53 -7.33
C VAL A 123 7.57 -12.05 -7.23
N ASP A 124 6.44 -12.55 -6.75
CA ASP A 124 6.13 -13.98 -6.77
C ASP A 124 5.62 -14.36 -8.17
N PRO A 125 6.41 -15.05 -9.02
CA PRO A 125 5.99 -15.38 -10.38
C PRO A 125 4.89 -16.45 -10.41
N THR A 126 4.64 -17.14 -9.29
CA THR A 126 3.68 -18.24 -9.22
C THR A 126 2.25 -17.77 -9.01
N ARG A 127 2.05 -16.49 -8.66
CA ARG A 127 0.74 -15.92 -8.35
C ARG A 127 0.48 -14.68 -9.20
N LYS A 128 -0.76 -14.56 -9.68
CA LYS A 128 -1.18 -13.44 -10.50
C LYS A 128 -1.73 -12.30 -9.63
N ARG A 129 -1.45 -11.06 -10.03
CA ARG A 129 -2.09 -9.84 -9.53
C ARG A 129 -3.62 -10.00 -9.55
N LYS A 130 -4.28 -9.58 -8.49
CA LYS A 130 -5.74 -9.49 -8.39
C LYS A 130 -6.14 -8.02 -8.32
N VAL A 131 -7.16 -7.65 -9.10
CA VAL A 131 -7.75 -6.31 -9.08
C VAL A 131 -9.22 -6.47 -8.79
N GLY A 132 -9.68 -5.85 -7.71
CA GLY A 132 -11.08 -5.77 -7.33
C GLY A 132 -11.58 -4.34 -7.41
N TYR A 133 -12.79 -4.17 -7.90
CA TYR A 133 -13.51 -2.90 -7.90
C TYR A 133 -14.70 -3.04 -6.94
N LYS A 134 -14.82 -2.14 -5.97
CA LYS A 134 -16.05 -1.97 -5.20
C LYS A 134 -16.98 -1.08 -6.02
N GLU A 135 -18.11 -1.62 -6.45
CA GLU A 135 -19.24 -0.80 -6.89
C GLU A 135 -19.65 0.09 -5.71
N VAL A 136 -19.58 1.41 -5.92
CA VAL A 136 -20.31 2.32 -5.05
C VAL A 136 -21.76 2.18 -5.49
N ILE A 137 -22.54 1.41 -4.73
CA ILE A 137 -24.00 1.48 -4.84
C ILE A 137 -24.35 2.93 -4.50
N GLY A 138 -24.68 3.70 -5.53
CA GLY A 138 -25.22 5.04 -5.39
C GLY A 138 -26.57 4.93 -4.68
N THR A 139 -26.61 5.33 -3.41
CA THR A 139 -27.86 5.79 -2.81
C THR A 139 -27.82 7.30 -2.76
N ASP A 140 -27.74 7.91 -3.93
CA ASP A 140 -28.24 9.25 -4.18
C ASP A 140 -29.76 9.17 -4.22
N SER A 141 -30.36 9.14 -3.02
CA SER A 141 -31.76 9.44 -2.82
C SER A 141 -31.87 10.62 -1.87
N TRP A 142 -31.54 11.81 -2.38
CA TRP A 142 -32.22 13.03 -1.94
C TRP A 142 -33.54 13.08 -2.71
N GLY A 143 -34.52 12.33 -2.22
CA GLY A 143 -35.91 12.43 -2.66
C GLY A 143 -36.56 13.60 -1.91
N THR A 144 -36.89 14.64 -2.69
CA THR A 144 -37.83 15.76 -2.50
C THR A 144 -38.47 15.96 -1.12
#